data_AF-A0AAU7P961-F1
#
_entry.id   AF-A0AAU7P961-F1
#
_cell.length_a   1.000
_cell.length_b   1.000
_cell.length_c   1.000
_cell.angle_alpha   90.00
_cell.angle_beta   90.00
_cell.angle_gamma   90.00
#
_symmetry.space_group_name_H-M   'P 1'
#
loop_
_entity.id
_entity.type
_entity.pdbx_description
1 polymer ?
#
loop_
_entity_poly.entity_id
_entity_poly.type
_entity_poly.pdbx_seq_one_letter_code
_entity_poly.pdbx_strand_id
1 'polypeptide(L)'
;MDAIVPTQSRHLPRTASHAASPQFRNGRFRNALPTRLSQPGVLGGLRLLWEVLFNKPTHTVPSQSLPVLPLSTAQLRDTPDHSLFRLGHSTVLMKLRGGLWLTDPVFSKRASPFAFAGPKRFHAPPIALDALPPLAGVLLSHNHYDHLDRATIAALADRVGVFVAPLGVGDLLVRWGVDPGKVRQLDWWQSVEVDGLTLTATPSRHFSGRGLFDRDRTLWCSWAIQDADLRVFFSGDGGYGPHFKTIGQRLGPFDVALIENGAYDQMWPDVHMQPEQSLQAFIDVGGRTLLPIHNGTFDLAMHVWSEPLERIVALAAAADVALATPQMGERVDLRRPASGQRWWRTLPETLALAP
;
A
#
# COMPACT_ATOMS: atom_id res chain seq x y z
N MET A 1 23.68 -23.40 1.25
CA MET A 1 23.30 -23.59 2.67
C MET A 1 22.60 -22.32 3.09
N ASP A 2 21.28 -22.30 2.91
CA ASP A 2 20.45 -21.14 3.21
C ASP A 2 20.26 -21.06 4.72
N ALA A 3 20.99 -20.14 5.36
CA ALA A 3 20.81 -19.85 6.77
C ALA A 3 19.47 -19.16 6.94
N ILE A 4 18.50 -19.89 7.49
CA ILE A 4 17.30 -19.35 8.12
C ILE A 4 17.80 -18.32 9.13
N VAL A 5 17.57 -17.02 8.89
CA VAL A 5 17.83 -15.98 9.87
C VAL A 5 16.89 -16.26 11.04
N PRO A 6 17.38 -16.66 12.22
CA PRO A 6 16.53 -16.89 13.36
C PRO A 6 16.08 -15.51 13.84
N THR A 7 14.82 -15.15 13.62
CA THR A 7 14.21 -13.99 14.28
C THR A 7 14.27 -14.25 15.79
N GLN A 8 15.06 -13.46 16.51
CA GLN A 8 15.16 -13.58 17.97
C GLN A 8 13.91 -12.96 18.61
N SER A 9 12.75 -13.58 18.44
CA SER A 9 11.52 -13.13 19.08
C SER A 9 11.40 -13.73 20.49
N ARG A 10 12.33 -13.39 21.39
CA ARG A 10 12.23 -13.77 22.81
C ARG A 10 11.48 -12.67 23.55
N HIS A 11 10.23 -12.99 23.88
CA HIS A 11 9.23 -12.18 24.60
C HIS A 11 8.52 -11.12 23.76
N LEU A 12 7.32 -11.48 23.29
CA LEU A 12 6.43 -10.55 22.60
C LEU A 12 5.18 -10.34 23.44
N PRO A 13 4.72 -9.09 23.59
CA PRO A 13 3.52 -8.77 24.34
C PRO A 13 2.29 -9.47 23.74
N ARG A 14 1.29 -9.68 24.60
CA ARG A 14 0.01 -10.30 24.25
C ARG A 14 -0.62 -9.58 23.06
N THR A 15 -1.05 -10.34 22.05
CA THR A 15 -1.75 -9.82 20.86
C THR A 15 -2.91 -8.90 21.28
N ALA A 16 -3.01 -7.74 20.64
CA ALA A 16 -4.12 -6.81 20.86
C ALA A 16 -5.45 -7.51 20.56
N SER A 17 -6.47 -7.25 21.38
CA SER A 17 -7.79 -7.87 21.23
C SER A 17 -8.83 -6.87 20.72
N HIS A 18 -9.78 -7.33 19.92
CA HIS A 18 -10.86 -6.48 19.39
C HIS A 18 -11.63 -5.75 20.50
N ALA A 19 -11.88 -6.43 21.63
CA ALA A 19 -12.65 -5.87 22.74
C ALA A 19 -11.96 -4.67 23.43
N ALA A 20 -10.64 -4.57 23.33
CA ALA A 20 -9.88 -3.45 23.90
C ALA A 20 -9.71 -2.28 22.91
N SER A 21 -10.06 -2.46 21.64
CA SER A 21 -9.92 -1.41 20.63
C SER A 21 -10.99 -0.34 20.80
N PRO A 22 -10.63 0.95 20.94
CA PRO A 22 -11.62 2.03 20.95
C PRO A 22 -12.39 2.13 19.64
N GLN A 23 -11.86 1.57 18.55
CA GLN A 23 -12.43 1.71 17.21
C GLN A 23 -13.42 0.60 16.90
N PHE A 24 -13.46 -0.46 17.72
CA PHE A 24 -14.32 -1.61 17.53
C PHE A 24 -15.60 -1.49 18.35
N ARG A 25 -16.75 -1.35 17.67
CA ARG A 25 -18.07 -1.28 18.31
C ARG A 25 -19.12 -2.01 17.50
N ASN A 26 -19.92 -2.84 18.19
CA ASN A 26 -21.01 -3.63 17.59
C ASN A 26 -20.52 -4.55 16.45
N GLY A 27 -19.37 -5.21 16.65
CA GLY A 27 -18.82 -6.17 15.70
C GLY A 27 -18.14 -5.55 14.47
N ARG A 28 -17.90 -4.24 14.45
CA ARG A 28 -17.28 -3.51 13.34
C ARG A 28 -16.30 -2.45 13.83
N PHE A 29 -15.23 -2.25 13.07
CA PHE A 29 -14.33 -1.12 13.20
C PHE A 29 -14.96 0.15 12.60
N ARG A 30 -14.52 1.33 13.06
CA ARG A 30 -15.05 2.63 12.65
C ARG A 30 -13.94 3.64 12.44
N ASN A 31 -14.13 4.51 11.45
CA ASN A 31 -13.28 5.67 11.26
C ASN A 31 -13.41 6.67 12.42
N ALA A 32 -12.33 7.38 12.71
CA ALA A 32 -12.35 8.51 13.65
C ALA A 32 -13.24 9.67 13.17
N LEU A 33 -13.33 9.84 11.84
CA LEU A 33 -14.24 10.79 11.21
C LEU A 33 -15.46 10.09 10.61
N PRO A 34 -16.65 10.73 10.62
CA PRO A 34 -17.76 10.31 9.78
C PRO A 34 -17.28 10.16 8.34
N THR A 35 -17.53 9.01 7.73
CA THR A 35 -16.98 8.64 6.42
C THR A 35 -18.13 8.19 5.54
N ARG A 36 -18.38 8.91 4.44
CA ARG A 36 -19.38 8.52 3.46
C ARG A 36 -18.78 7.44 2.58
N LEU A 37 -18.99 6.21 3.00
CA LEU A 37 -18.96 5.11 2.07
C LEU A 37 -20.22 5.25 1.23
N SER A 38 -20.07 5.41 -0.08
CA SER A 38 -21.17 5.08 -0.98
C SER A 38 -21.53 3.64 -0.66
N GLN A 39 -22.61 3.47 0.10
CA GLN A 39 -23.32 2.22 0.32
C GLN A 39 -24.45 2.34 -0.68
N PRO A 40 -24.20 2.05 -1.95
CA PRO A 40 -25.28 2.17 -2.89
C PRO A 40 -26.26 1.07 -2.46
N GLY A 41 -27.51 1.44 -2.13
CA GLY A 41 -28.57 0.44 -2.13
C GLY A 41 -28.58 -0.27 -3.50
N VAL A 42 -29.33 -1.36 -3.66
CA VAL A 42 -29.35 -2.16 -4.90
C VAL A 42 -29.35 -1.29 -6.18
N LEU A 43 -30.17 -0.23 -6.20
CA LEU A 43 -30.24 0.75 -7.30
C LEU A 43 -28.93 1.53 -7.53
N GLY A 44 -28.27 2.01 -6.48
CA GLY A 44 -27.00 2.71 -6.61
C GLY A 44 -25.87 1.77 -7.06
N GLY A 45 -25.96 0.48 -6.71
CA GLY A 45 -24.95 -0.52 -7.07
C GLY A 45 -25.06 -0.86 -8.56
N LEU A 46 -26.30 -1.00 -9.03
CA LEU A 46 -26.62 -1.11 -10.46
C LEU A 46 -26.18 0.15 -11.23
N ARG A 47 -26.36 1.35 -10.66
CA ARG A 47 -25.90 2.60 -11.27
C ARG A 47 -24.38 2.66 -11.38
N LEU A 48 -23.63 2.33 -10.32
CA LEU A 48 -22.17 2.28 -10.38
C LEU A 48 -21.70 1.24 -11.41
N LEU A 49 -22.33 0.06 -11.45
CA LEU A 49 -22.03 -0.95 -12.47
C LEU A 49 -22.31 -0.42 -13.88
N TRP A 50 -23.43 0.27 -14.08
CA TRP A 50 -23.78 0.90 -15.35
C TRP A 50 -22.74 1.95 -15.76
N GLU A 51 -22.33 2.82 -14.84
CA GLU A 51 -21.31 3.84 -15.10
C GLU A 51 -19.98 3.18 -15.49
N VAL A 52 -19.54 2.14 -14.78
CA VAL A 52 -18.32 1.38 -15.11
C VAL A 52 -18.41 0.65 -16.45
N LEU A 53 -19.59 0.16 -16.85
CA LEU A 53 -19.77 -0.58 -18.11
C LEU A 53 -19.94 0.32 -19.34
N PHE A 54 -20.62 1.45 -19.20
CA PHE A 54 -21.06 2.26 -20.33
C PHE A 54 -20.47 3.67 -20.37
N ASN A 55 -20.03 4.21 -19.23
CA ASN A 55 -19.55 5.60 -19.10
C ASN A 55 -18.10 5.68 -18.61
N LYS A 56 -17.36 4.57 -18.64
CA LYS A 56 -15.95 4.56 -18.25
C LYS A 56 -15.13 5.37 -19.26
N PRO A 57 -14.31 6.33 -18.81
CA PRO A 57 -13.49 7.12 -19.73
C PRO A 57 -12.59 6.26 -20.61
N THR A 58 -12.19 6.81 -21.76
CA THR A 58 -11.14 6.18 -22.55
C THR A 58 -9.82 6.23 -21.79
N HIS A 59 -8.93 5.28 -22.05
CA HIS A 59 -7.59 5.22 -21.43
C HIS A 59 -7.56 5.06 -19.89
N THR A 60 -8.56 4.43 -19.27
CA THR A 60 -8.41 3.93 -17.88
C THR A 60 -7.47 2.72 -17.77
N VAL A 61 -7.16 2.11 -18.91
CA VAL A 61 -6.15 1.05 -19.07
C VAL A 61 -5.13 1.54 -20.10
N PRO A 62 -3.82 1.33 -19.88
CA PRO A 62 -2.81 1.71 -20.87
C PRO A 62 -2.97 0.91 -22.16
N SER A 63 -2.68 1.55 -23.29
CA SER A 63 -2.76 0.96 -24.63
C SER A 63 -1.68 -0.09 -24.87
N GLN A 64 -0.57 0.01 -24.12
CA GLN A 64 0.58 -0.88 -24.17
C GLN A 64 0.99 -1.32 -22.77
N SER A 65 1.80 -2.37 -22.68
CA SER A 65 2.38 -2.75 -21.39
C SER A 65 3.30 -1.64 -20.87
N LEU A 66 3.12 -1.29 -19.60
CA LEU A 66 3.97 -0.31 -18.95
C LEU A 66 5.41 -0.83 -18.85
N PRO A 67 6.42 0.05 -18.95
CA PRO A 67 7.80 -0.38 -18.84
C PRO A 67 8.06 -0.91 -17.42
N VAL A 68 8.72 -2.07 -17.32
CA VAL A 68 9.13 -2.71 -16.06
C VAL A 68 10.61 -3.05 -16.11
N LEU A 69 11.35 -2.68 -15.07
CA LEU A 69 12.74 -3.10 -14.91
C LEU A 69 12.78 -4.45 -14.19
N PRO A 70 13.19 -5.54 -14.85
CA PRO A 70 13.20 -6.85 -14.22
C PRO A 70 14.23 -6.90 -13.08
N LEU A 71 13.85 -7.56 -11.99
CA LEU A 71 14.68 -7.80 -10.83
C LEU A 71 14.99 -9.30 -10.70
N SER A 72 16.22 -9.61 -10.31
CA SER A 72 16.67 -10.96 -9.99
C SER A 72 16.89 -11.15 -8.50
N THR A 73 16.85 -12.40 -8.04
CA THR A 73 17.17 -12.77 -6.65
C THR A 73 18.56 -12.27 -6.23
N ALA A 74 19.56 -12.36 -7.13
CA ALA A 74 20.91 -11.89 -6.85
C ALA A 74 20.95 -10.36 -6.63
N GLN A 75 20.35 -9.59 -7.54
CA GLN A 75 20.26 -8.12 -7.40
C GLN A 75 19.61 -7.71 -6.08
N LEU A 76 18.52 -8.38 -5.66
CA LEU A 76 17.85 -8.06 -4.40
C LEU A 76 18.68 -8.44 -3.16
N ARG A 77 19.44 -9.54 -3.21
CA ARG A 77 20.35 -9.91 -2.13
C ARG A 77 21.52 -8.93 -2.01
N ASP A 78 22.06 -8.48 -3.13
CA ASP A 78 23.28 -7.69 -3.18
C ASP A 78 23.03 -6.18 -3.12
N THR A 79 21.77 -5.73 -3.26
CA THR A 79 21.44 -4.29 -3.16
C THR A 79 21.87 -3.71 -1.81
N PRO A 80 22.33 -2.44 -1.76
CA PRO A 80 22.66 -1.79 -0.50
C PRO A 80 21.46 -1.74 0.46
N ASP A 81 21.75 -1.62 1.75
CA ASP A 81 20.70 -1.30 2.74
C ASP A 81 20.04 0.06 2.42
N HIS A 82 18.85 0.29 2.95
CA HIS A 82 18.00 1.45 2.65
C HIS A 82 17.59 1.57 1.18
N SER A 83 17.57 0.45 0.44
CA SER A 83 17.03 0.40 -0.93
C SER A 83 15.52 0.19 -0.91
N LEU A 84 14.81 0.82 -1.83
CA LEU A 84 13.37 0.63 -2.08
C LEU A 84 13.14 0.27 -3.55
N PHE A 85 12.20 -0.65 -3.80
CA PHE A 85 11.73 -1.02 -5.12
C PHE A 85 10.21 -1.05 -5.14
N ARG A 86 9.61 -0.36 -6.10
CA ARG A 86 8.17 -0.45 -6.34
C ARG A 86 7.88 -1.67 -7.22
N LEU A 87 7.05 -2.61 -6.75
CA LEU A 87 6.70 -3.83 -7.50
C LEU A 87 5.35 -3.76 -8.20
N GLY A 88 4.55 -2.74 -7.88
CA GLY A 88 3.23 -2.49 -8.45
C GLY A 88 2.27 -2.03 -7.36
N HIS A 89 1.35 -1.13 -7.72
CA HIS A 89 0.29 -0.64 -6.85
C HIS A 89 0.85 -0.10 -5.53
N SER A 90 0.53 -0.75 -4.41
CA SER A 90 1.03 -0.47 -3.05
C SER A 90 2.04 -1.52 -2.55
N THR A 91 2.46 -2.45 -3.42
CA THR A 91 3.51 -3.41 -3.14
C THR A 91 4.89 -2.78 -3.29
N VAL A 92 5.55 -2.51 -2.16
CA VAL A 92 6.88 -1.91 -2.10
C VAL A 92 7.80 -2.81 -1.32
N LEU A 93 8.95 -3.15 -1.93
CA LEU A 93 10.00 -3.94 -1.32
C LEU A 93 11.08 -2.98 -0.79
N MET A 94 11.46 -3.10 0.47
CA MET A 94 12.51 -2.31 1.10
C MET A 94 13.58 -3.22 1.68
N LYS A 95 14.86 -2.86 1.51
CA LYS A 95 15.96 -3.46 2.25
C LYS A 95 16.28 -2.57 3.44
N LEU A 96 16.04 -3.07 4.65
CA LEU A 96 16.26 -2.37 5.90
C LEU A 96 16.97 -3.31 6.86
N ARG A 97 18.07 -2.85 7.46
CA ARG A 97 18.89 -3.62 8.41
C ARG A 97 19.34 -4.96 7.81
N GLY A 98 19.61 -4.97 6.51
CA GLY A 98 20.01 -6.17 5.75
C GLY A 98 18.86 -7.14 5.42
N GLY A 99 17.66 -6.94 5.97
CA GLY A 99 16.46 -7.73 5.70
C GLY A 99 15.56 -7.12 4.64
N LEU A 100 14.81 -7.96 3.92
CA LEU A 100 13.81 -7.54 2.93
C LEU A 100 12.41 -7.45 3.55
N TRP A 101 11.78 -6.29 3.42
CA TRP A 101 10.45 -5.96 3.96
C TRP A 101 9.50 -5.61 2.83
N LEU A 102 8.28 -6.13 2.88
CA LEU A 102 7.31 -5.98 1.79
C LEU A 102 5.99 -5.41 2.32
N THR A 103 5.46 -4.38 1.67
CA THR A 103 4.12 -3.84 1.98
C THR A 103 3.08 -4.47 1.06
N ASP A 104 1.86 -4.72 1.56
CA ASP A 104 0.65 -5.04 0.80
C ASP A 104 0.89 -5.89 -0.48
N PRO A 105 1.40 -7.14 -0.34
CA PRO A 105 1.94 -7.87 -1.47
C PRO A 105 0.84 -8.46 -2.34
N VAL A 106 0.79 -8.02 -3.60
CA VAL A 106 -0.14 -8.53 -4.62
C VAL A 106 0.60 -8.92 -5.90
N PHE A 107 0.81 -10.24 -6.06
CA PHE A 107 1.46 -10.82 -7.24
C PHE A 107 0.45 -11.42 -8.22
N SER A 108 -0.78 -11.67 -7.78
CA SER A 108 -1.85 -12.17 -8.64
C SER A 108 -2.12 -11.29 -9.86
N LYS A 109 -2.58 -11.92 -10.94
CA LYS A 109 -2.97 -11.26 -12.20
C LYS A 109 -4.16 -10.31 -12.01
N ARG A 110 -5.03 -10.59 -11.03
CA ARG A 110 -6.22 -9.79 -10.74
C ARG A 110 -6.35 -9.53 -9.24
N ALA A 111 -6.80 -8.34 -8.88
CA ALA A 111 -7.23 -7.98 -7.54
C ALA A 111 -8.71 -8.34 -7.36
N SER A 112 -9.00 -9.63 -7.17
CA SER A 112 -10.38 -10.15 -7.19
C SER A 112 -10.51 -11.48 -6.46
N PRO A 113 -11.69 -11.82 -5.91
CA PRO A 113 -11.98 -13.19 -5.48
C PRO A 113 -12.02 -14.20 -6.63
N PHE A 114 -12.16 -13.74 -7.88
CA PHE A 114 -12.31 -14.59 -9.06
C PHE A 114 -11.12 -14.48 -10.00
N ALA A 115 -10.64 -15.61 -10.52
CA ALA A 115 -9.55 -15.62 -11.51
C ALA A 115 -9.95 -15.02 -12.87
N PHE A 116 -11.25 -15.06 -13.21
CA PHE A 116 -11.77 -14.64 -14.52
C PHE A 116 -12.33 -13.21 -14.56
N ALA A 117 -12.69 -12.63 -13.41
CA ALA A 117 -13.37 -11.33 -13.31
C ALA A 117 -12.65 -10.38 -12.34
N GLY A 118 -12.90 -9.08 -12.47
CA GLY A 118 -12.32 -8.03 -11.62
C GLY A 118 -11.02 -7.41 -12.18
N PRO A 119 -10.47 -6.38 -11.51
CA PRO A 119 -9.36 -5.58 -12.02
C PRO A 119 -8.13 -6.42 -12.37
N LYS A 120 -7.66 -6.33 -13.61
CA LYS A 120 -6.44 -7.01 -14.08
C LYS A 120 -5.27 -6.03 -14.03
N ARG A 121 -4.10 -6.51 -13.60
CA ARG A 121 -2.89 -5.69 -13.60
C ARG A 121 -2.42 -5.31 -15.02
N PHE A 122 -1.87 -4.11 -15.17
CA PHE A 122 -1.36 -3.56 -16.45
C PHE A 122 -0.01 -4.15 -16.89
N HIS A 123 0.79 -4.59 -15.93
CA HIS A 123 2.15 -5.09 -16.13
C HIS A 123 2.39 -6.27 -15.20
N ALA A 124 3.33 -7.18 -15.51
CA ALA A 124 3.77 -8.19 -14.55
C ALA A 124 4.56 -7.54 -13.39
N PRO A 125 4.64 -8.15 -12.19
CA PRO A 125 5.59 -7.70 -11.19
C PRO A 125 7.03 -7.75 -11.75
N PRO A 126 7.94 -6.88 -11.29
CA PRO A 126 9.35 -6.88 -11.69
C PRO A 126 10.11 -8.19 -11.41
N ILE A 127 9.60 -9.02 -10.50
CA ILE A 127 10.20 -10.30 -10.10
C ILE A 127 9.09 -11.33 -9.90
N ALA A 128 9.37 -12.59 -10.24
CA ALA A 128 8.45 -13.68 -9.93
C ALA A 128 8.37 -13.93 -8.41
N LEU A 129 7.21 -14.37 -7.93
CA LEU A 129 6.96 -14.56 -6.50
C LEU A 129 7.86 -15.65 -5.87
N ASP A 130 8.18 -16.69 -6.63
CA ASP A 130 9.11 -17.76 -6.24
C ASP A 130 10.57 -17.30 -6.25
N ALA A 131 10.92 -16.33 -7.11
CA ALA A 131 12.25 -15.74 -7.18
C ALA A 131 12.54 -14.69 -6.09
N LEU A 132 11.55 -14.27 -5.30
CA LEU A 132 11.80 -13.41 -4.13
C LEU A 132 12.71 -14.13 -3.12
N PRO A 133 13.80 -13.48 -2.66
CA PRO A 133 14.55 -13.99 -1.51
C PRO A 133 13.68 -14.04 -0.25
N PRO A 134 14.11 -14.77 0.81
CA PRO A 134 13.43 -14.74 2.10
C PRO A 134 13.21 -13.30 2.60
N LEU A 135 12.02 -13.06 3.14
CA LEU A 135 11.60 -11.75 3.62
C LEU A 135 11.72 -11.72 5.15
N ALA A 136 12.32 -10.65 5.68
CA ALA A 136 12.34 -10.40 7.12
C ALA A 136 10.90 -10.17 7.63
N GLY A 137 10.11 -9.38 6.90
CA GLY A 137 8.70 -9.24 7.22
C GLY A 137 7.80 -8.68 6.12
N VAL A 138 6.50 -8.82 6.34
CA VAL A 138 5.43 -8.27 5.50
C VAL A 138 4.57 -7.35 6.35
N LEU A 139 4.32 -6.13 5.87
CA LEU A 139 3.39 -5.18 6.47
C LEU A 139 2.10 -5.14 5.66
N LEU A 140 0.96 -5.21 6.35
CA LEU A 140 -0.36 -5.16 5.73
C LEU A 140 -1.13 -3.94 6.23
N SER A 141 -1.69 -3.13 5.33
CA SER A 141 -2.50 -1.97 5.70
C SER A 141 -3.94 -2.34 6.03
N HIS A 142 -4.58 -3.20 5.24
CA HIS A 142 -5.97 -3.63 5.38
C HIS A 142 -6.26 -4.87 4.51
N ASN A 143 -7.53 -5.24 4.34
CA ASN A 143 -7.91 -6.53 3.76
C ASN A 143 -8.50 -6.50 2.33
N HIS A 144 -8.45 -5.39 1.57
CA HIS A 144 -8.98 -5.42 0.20
C HIS A 144 -8.12 -6.29 -0.73
N TYR A 145 -8.68 -6.69 -1.88
CA TYR A 145 -8.05 -7.66 -2.79
C TYR A 145 -6.79 -7.13 -3.47
N ASP A 146 -6.66 -5.82 -3.63
CA ASP A 146 -5.50 -5.12 -4.20
C ASP A 146 -4.42 -4.79 -3.16
N HIS A 147 -4.63 -5.10 -1.88
CA HIS A 147 -3.66 -4.95 -0.80
C HIS A 147 -3.35 -6.26 -0.05
N LEU A 148 -4.28 -7.22 -0.06
CA LEU A 148 -4.15 -8.52 0.58
C LEU A 148 -4.53 -9.63 -0.40
N ASP A 149 -3.53 -10.23 -1.03
CA ASP A 149 -3.70 -11.35 -1.95
C ASP A 149 -3.45 -12.69 -1.25
N ARG A 150 -4.51 -13.49 -1.09
CA ARG A 150 -4.45 -14.80 -0.45
C ARG A 150 -3.45 -15.75 -1.12
N ALA A 151 -3.36 -15.76 -2.45
CA ALA A 151 -2.43 -16.63 -3.16
C ALA A 151 -0.97 -16.21 -2.89
N THR A 152 -0.72 -14.90 -2.86
CA THR A 152 0.58 -14.35 -2.49
C THR A 152 0.96 -14.69 -1.05
N ILE A 153 0.04 -14.49 -0.08
CA ILE A 153 0.29 -14.83 1.32
C ILE A 153 0.60 -16.32 1.49
N ALA A 154 -0.18 -17.21 0.87
CA ALA A 154 0.04 -18.65 0.95
C ALA A 154 1.43 -19.06 0.42
N ALA A 155 1.88 -18.49 -0.69
CA ALA A 155 3.20 -18.78 -1.27
C ALA A 155 4.38 -18.12 -0.52
N LEU A 156 4.11 -17.20 0.40
CA LEU A 156 5.11 -16.50 1.21
C LEU A 156 5.16 -16.99 2.67
N ALA A 157 4.13 -17.68 3.17
CA ALA A 157 3.97 -18.03 4.58
C ALA A 157 5.22 -18.64 5.23
N ASP A 158 5.91 -19.53 4.51
CA ASP A 158 7.12 -20.21 5.01
C ASP A 158 8.40 -19.38 4.84
N ARG A 159 8.42 -18.43 3.90
CA ARG A 159 9.60 -17.63 3.52
C ARG A 159 9.63 -16.24 4.16
N VAL A 160 8.61 -15.90 4.94
CA VAL A 160 8.50 -14.64 5.70
C VAL A 160 8.82 -14.91 7.16
N GLY A 161 9.64 -14.04 7.76
CA GLY A 161 9.97 -14.07 9.19
C GLY A 161 8.79 -13.62 10.07
N VAL A 162 8.17 -12.47 9.75
CA VAL A 162 7.01 -11.94 10.46
C VAL A 162 5.97 -11.30 9.53
N PHE A 163 4.70 -11.43 9.85
CA PHE A 163 3.61 -10.62 9.30
C PHE A 163 3.15 -9.62 10.35
N VAL A 164 3.13 -8.34 10.01
CA VAL A 164 2.63 -7.27 10.87
C VAL A 164 1.41 -6.65 10.20
N ALA A 165 0.27 -6.70 10.89
CA ALA A 165 -1.02 -6.36 10.31
C ALA A 165 -1.90 -5.62 11.33
N PRO A 166 -2.95 -4.91 10.90
CA PRO A 166 -3.95 -4.38 11.81
C PRO A 166 -4.82 -5.51 12.40
N LEU A 167 -5.53 -5.19 13.48
CA LEU A 167 -6.50 -6.09 14.10
C LEU A 167 -7.48 -6.74 13.11
N GLY A 168 -7.71 -8.03 13.25
CA GLY A 168 -8.60 -8.84 12.41
C GLY A 168 -7.98 -9.29 11.07
N VAL A 169 -6.99 -8.57 10.53
CA VAL A 169 -6.25 -9.02 9.34
C VAL A 169 -5.31 -10.17 9.70
N GLY A 170 -4.59 -10.10 10.83
CA GLY A 170 -3.77 -11.22 11.27
C GLY A 170 -4.58 -12.47 11.59
N ASP A 171 -5.81 -12.34 12.11
CA ASP A 171 -6.73 -13.48 12.28
C ASP A 171 -7.05 -14.14 10.93
N LEU A 172 -7.18 -13.32 9.87
CA LEU A 172 -7.40 -13.81 8.52
C LEU A 172 -6.16 -14.56 7.98
N LEU A 173 -4.95 -14.06 8.25
CA LEU A 173 -3.70 -14.75 7.89
C LEU A 173 -3.60 -16.12 8.57
N VAL A 174 -3.89 -16.19 9.87
CA VAL A 174 -3.88 -17.46 10.62
C VAL A 174 -4.90 -18.44 10.03
N ARG A 175 -6.12 -17.98 9.71
CA ARG A 175 -7.12 -18.81 9.02
C ARG A 175 -6.67 -19.28 7.64
N TRP A 176 -5.75 -18.57 6.99
CA TRP A 176 -5.17 -18.98 5.70
C TRP A 176 -3.95 -19.90 5.85
N GLY A 177 -3.55 -20.25 7.07
CA GLY A 177 -2.48 -21.20 7.34
C GLY A 177 -1.14 -20.56 7.69
N VAL A 178 -1.08 -19.24 7.90
CA VAL A 178 0.13 -18.60 8.43
C VAL A 178 0.30 -19.01 9.90
N ASP A 179 1.50 -19.44 10.29
CA ASP A 179 1.84 -19.75 11.68
C ASP A 179 1.50 -18.55 12.60
N PRO A 180 0.64 -18.72 13.63
CA PRO A 180 0.34 -17.66 14.60
C PRO A 180 1.59 -17.05 15.25
N GLY A 181 2.66 -17.83 15.43
CA GLY A 181 3.94 -17.36 15.96
C GLY A 181 4.60 -16.28 15.08
N LYS A 182 4.28 -16.24 13.79
CA LYS A 182 4.76 -15.23 12.83
C LYS A 182 3.85 -14.01 12.71
N VAL A 183 2.67 -13.98 13.33
CA VAL A 183 1.70 -12.89 13.14
C VAL A 183 1.72 -11.91 14.31
N ARG A 184 1.83 -10.60 14.00
CA ARG A 184 1.66 -9.49 14.96
C ARG A 184 0.47 -8.67 14.50
N GLN A 185 -0.47 -8.44 15.42
CA GLN A 185 -1.64 -7.60 15.17
C GLN A 185 -1.62 -6.37 16.06
N LEU A 186 -1.84 -5.22 15.46
CA LEU A 186 -1.80 -3.92 16.11
C LEU A 186 -3.11 -3.15 15.90
N ASP A 187 -3.52 -2.43 16.93
CA ASP A 187 -4.48 -1.33 16.80
C ASP A 187 -3.76 -0.03 16.46
N TRP A 188 -4.50 1.02 16.10
CA TRP A 188 -3.94 2.35 15.89
C TRP A 188 -3.15 2.83 17.11
N TRP A 189 -2.02 3.46 16.82
CA TRP A 189 -1.01 3.97 17.75
C TRP A 189 -0.24 2.91 18.53
N GLN A 190 -0.52 1.63 18.32
CA GLN A 190 0.33 0.56 18.85
C GLN A 190 1.55 0.37 17.96
N SER A 191 2.64 -0.03 18.60
CA SER A 191 3.91 -0.29 17.93
C SER A 191 4.45 -1.66 18.31
N VAL A 192 5.24 -2.24 17.42
CA VAL A 192 6.04 -3.43 17.69
C VAL A 192 7.48 -3.18 17.23
N GLU A 193 8.44 -3.71 17.96
CA GLU A 193 9.83 -3.76 17.52
C GLU A 193 10.14 -5.15 16.94
N VAL A 194 10.72 -5.18 15.74
CA VAL A 194 11.18 -6.42 15.10
C VAL A 194 12.57 -6.18 14.53
N ASP A 195 13.57 -6.92 15.03
CA ASP A 195 14.96 -6.85 14.57
C ASP A 195 15.54 -5.42 14.53
N GLY A 196 15.11 -4.57 15.48
CA GLY A 196 15.52 -3.17 15.61
C GLY A 196 14.72 -2.17 14.75
N LEU A 197 13.71 -2.62 13.99
CA LEU A 197 12.74 -1.75 13.34
C LEU A 197 11.55 -1.51 14.26
N THR A 198 11.20 -0.25 14.49
CA THR A 198 9.95 0.12 15.15
C THR A 198 8.87 0.30 14.08
N LEU A 199 7.80 -0.48 14.19
CA LEU A 199 6.66 -0.46 13.28
C LEU A 199 5.43 -0.01 14.05
N THR A 200 4.88 1.15 13.70
CA THR A 200 3.70 1.73 14.35
C THR A 200 2.52 1.71 13.38
N ALA A 201 1.43 1.05 13.77
CA ALA A 201 0.18 1.14 13.05
C ALA A 201 -0.45 2.51 13.33
N THR A 202 -0.67 3.32 12.30
CA THR A 202 -1.25 4.66 12.43
C THR A 202 -2.66 4.71 11.81
N PRO A 203 -3.52 5.66 12.21
CA PRO A 203 -4.85 5.76 11.64
C PRO A 203 -4.85 5.98 10.12
N SER A 204 -5.88 5.46 9.46
CA SER A 204 -6.27 5.78 8.09
C SER A 204 -7.78 5.97 8.04
N ARG A 205 -8.29 6.70 7.05
CA ARG A 205 -9.73 6.87 6.81
C ARG A 205 -10.19 5.97 5.66
N HIS A 206 -10.51 4.72 5.96
CA HIS A 206 -10.88 3.73 4.95
C HIS A 206 -11.96 2.77 5.45
N PHE A 207 -12.07 1.60 4.85
CA PHE A 207 -12.95 0.52 5.28
C PHE A 207 -12.29 -0.84 5.00
N SER A 208 -12.96 -1.92 5.40
CA SER A 208 -12.52 -3.29 5.06
C SER A 208 -13.67 -4.16 4.59
N GLY A 209 -13.37 -5.21 3.83
CA GLY A 209 -14.34 -6.22 3.41
C GLY A 209 -13.90 -6.96 2.15
N ARG A 210 -14.17 -8.27 2.13
CA ARG A 210 -13.84 -9.16 1.01
C ARG A 210 -15.05 -9.91 0.47
N GLY A 211 -16.19 -9.85 1.15
CA GLY A 211 -17.44 -10.49 0.76
C GLY A 211 -18.67 -9.69 1.19
N LEU A 212 -19.83 -10.34 1.17
CA LEU A 212 -21.12 -9.67 1.41
C LEU A 212 -21.38 -9.34 2.90
N PHE A 213 -20.74 -10.05 3.82
CA PHE A 213 -21.10 -10.01 5.25
C PHE A 213 -19.93 -9.63 6.18
N ASP A 214 -18.76 -9.30 5.64
CA ASP A 214 -17.53 -9.07 6.41
C ASP A 214 -17.08 -7.60 6.43
N ARG A 215 -17.93 -6.69 5.96
CA ARG A 215 -17.70 -5.25 5.99
C ARG A 215 -17.29 -4.79 7.39
N ASP A 216 -16.16 -4.08 7.46
CA ASP A 216 -15.57 -3.46 8.63
C ASP A 216 -15.26 -4.43 9.78
N ARG A 217 -15.16 -5.75 9.52
CA ARG A 217 -14.81 -6.74 10.55
C ARG A 217 -13.32 -6.78 10.88
N THR A 218 -12.48 -6.18 10.05
CA THR A 218 -11.04 -6.01 10.29
C THR A 218 -10.67 -4.54 10.26
N LEU A 219 -9.65 -4.15 11.01
CA LEU A 219 -9.13 -2.79 11.01
C LEU A 219 -8.32 -2.52 9.73
N TRP A 220 -8.16 -1.24 9.41
CA TRP A 220 -7.29 -0.69 8.36
C TRP A 220 -6.32 0.32 8.99
N CYS A 221 -5.12 0.47 8.47
CA CYS A 221 -4.12 1.38 9.03
C CYS A 221 -3.15 1.88 7.96
N SER A 222 -2.45 2.96 8.29
CA SER A 222 -1.17 3.34 7.70
C SER A 222 -0.02 2.84 8.58
N TRP A 223 1.22 2.93 8.10
CA TRP A 223 2.41 2.48 8.82
C TRP A 223 3.45 3.59 8.92
N ALA A 224 3.91 3.87 10.14
CA ALA A 224 5.19 4.53 10.36
C ALA A 224 6.26 3.47 10.61
N ILE A 225 7.32 3.49 9.80
CA ILE A 225 8.41 2.52 9.80
C ILE A 225 9.68 3.29 10.18
N GLN A 226 10.27 2.96 11.33
CA GLN A 226 11.46 3.64 11.83
C GLN A 226 12.64 2.68 11.94
N ASP A 227 13.73 3.02 11.24
CA ASP A 227 15.05 2.39 11.31
C ASP A 227 16.07 3.39 11.83
N ALA A 228 16.30 3.41 13.14
CA ALA A 228 17.13 4.42 13.81
C ALA A 228 16.71 5.86 13.45
N ASP A 229 17.50 6.56 12.64
CA ASP A 229 17.27 7.93 12.16
C ASP A 229 16.41 8.01 10.90
N LEU A 230 16.30 6.90 10.14
CA LEU A 230 15.49 6.82 8.93
C LEU A 230 14.03 6.56 9.28
N ARG A 231 13.12 7.36 8.70
CA ARG A 231 11.68 7.20 8.90
C ARG A 231 10.96 7.15 7.56
N VAL A 232 10.22 6.07 7.33
CA VAL A 232 9.36 5.88 6.16
C VAL A 232 7.91 5.86 6.59
N PHE A 233 7.06 6.63 5.91
CA PHE A 233 5.62 6.56 6.07
C PHE A 233 5.01 5.80 4.91
N PHE A 234 4.09 4.88 5.18
CA PHE A 234 3.31 4.17 4.17
C PHE A 234 1.83 4.35 4.47
N SER A 235 1.11 5.04 3.59
CA SER A 235 -0.30 5.41 3.83
C SER A 235 -1.25 4.21 3.80
N GLY A 236 -0.88 3.11 3.14
CA GLY A 236 -1.88 2.21 2.56
C GLY A 236 -2.73 3.01 1.55
N ASP A 237 -4.03 2.83 1.58
CA ASP A 237 -5.03 3.71 0.97
C ASP A 237 -6.03 4.21 2.04
N GLY A 238 -6.65 5.34 1.77
CA GLY A 238 -7.59 5.98 2.68
C GLY A 238 -7.71 7.48 2.45
N GLY A 239 -8.91 8.02 2.68
CA GLY A 239 -9.21 9.41 2.46
C GLY A 239 -8.48 10.36 3.41
N TYR A 240 -8.46 11.64 3.02
CA TYR A 240 -7.81 12.69 3.78
C TYR A 240 -8.52 13.02 5.11
N GLY A 241 -7.74 13.48 6.09
CA GLY A 241 -8.24 13.96 7.38
C GLY A 241 -7.12 14.42 8.33
N PRO A 242 -7.48 14.91 9.54
CA PRO A 242 -6.53 15.50 10.50
C PRO A 242 -5.56 14.48 11.12
N HIS A 243 -5.78 13.18 10.86
CA HIS A 243 -4.91 12.12 11.34
C HIS A 243 -3.51 12.24 10.72
N PHE A 244 -3.36 12.65 9.46
CA PHE A 244 -2.04 12.87 8.84
C PHE A 244 -1.22 13.90 9.61
N LYS A 245 -1.81 15.04 9.95
CA LYS A 245 -1.13 16.07 10.76
C LYS A 245 -0.76 15.56 12.14
N THR A 246 -1.64 14.77 12.75
CA THR A 246 -1.37 14.13 14.05
C THR A 246 -0.22 13.12 13.96
N ILE A 247 -0.15 12.35 12.86
CA ILE A 247 0.93 11.41 12.58
C ILE A 247 2.26 12.15 12.43
N GLY A 248 2.31 13.21 11.62
CA GLY A 248 3.50 14.03 11.43
C GLY A 248 4.00 14.67 12.73
N GLN A 249 3.09 15.16 13.58
CA GLN A 249 3.43 15.73 14.89
C GLN A 249 4.01 14.69 15.87
N ARG A 250 3.56 13.43 15.81
CA ARG A 250 3.96 12.39 16.77
C ARG A 250 5.18 11.61 16.34
N LEU A 251 5.29 11.31 15.05
CA LEU A 251 6.22 10.32 14.50
C LEU A 251 7.13 10.90 13.40
N GLY A 252 6.76 12.06 12.84
CA GLY A 252 7.53 12.74 11.80
C GLY A 252 8.71 13.56 12.34
N PRO A 253 9.43 14.27 11.46
CA PRO A 253 9.28 14.23 10.00
C PRO A 253 9.69 12.86 9.43
N PHE A 254 9.18 12.53 8.24
CA PHE A 254 9.53 11.31 7.51
C PHE A 254 10.48 11.62 6.34
N ASP A 255 11.48 10.79 6.12
CA ASP A 255 12.42 10.96 5.01
C ASP A 255 11.75 10.65 3.67
N VAL A 256 10.98 9.56 3.63
CA VAL A 256 10.19 9.15 2.47
C VAL A 256 8.77 8.85 2.91
N ALA A 257 7.80 9.44 2.24
CA ALA A 257 6.39 9.17 2.46
C ALA A 257 5.78 8.56 1.19
N LEU A 258 5.42 7.28 1.31
CA LEU A 258 4.69 6.51 0.31
C LEU A 258 3.19 6.83 0.48
N ILE A 259 2.66 7.69 -0.37
CA ILE A 259 1.28 8.19 -0.27
C ILE A 259 0.46 7.66 -1.45
N GLU A 260 -0.74 7.14 -1.20
CA GLU A 260 -1.66 6.77 -2.27
C GLU A 260 -1.98 7.97 -3.16
N ASN A 261 -2.02 7.72 -4.47
CA ASN A 261 -2.31 8.73 -5.46
C ASN A 261 -2.88 8.03 -6.70
N GLY A 262 -4.12 7.61 -6.60
CA GLY A 262 -4.85 6.84 -7.60
C GLY A 262 -6.17 6.34 -7.03
N ALA A 263 -6.96 5.65 -7.86
CA ALA A 263 -8.24 5.07 -7.46
C ALA A 263 -9.26 6.06 -6.85
N TYR A 264 -9.09 7.37 -7.05
CA TYR A 264 -10.00 8.40 -6.53
C TYR A 264 -11.19 8.61 -7.46
N ASP A 265 -12.33 8.99 -6.88
CA ASP A 265 -13.53 9.40 -7.61
C ASP A 265 -14.43 10.27 -6.72
N GLN A 266 -15.26 11.10 -7.35
CA GLN A 266 -16.30 11.88 -6.66
C GLN A 266 -17.35 10.98 -5.98
N MET A 267 -17.51 9.73 -6.44
CA MET A 267 -18.41 8.75 -5.86
C MET A 267 -17.92 8.18 -4.52
N TRP A 268 -16.65 8.30 -4.16
CA TRP A 268 -16.11 7.83 -2.87
C TRP A 268 -15.04 8.77 -2.29
N PRO A 269 -15.38 10.06 -2.11
CA PRO A 269 -14.40 11.12 -1.85
C PRO A 269 -13.78 11.05 -0.45
N ASP A 270 -14.34 10.23 0.44
CA ASP A 270 -13.94 10.13 1.83
C ASP A 270 -12.96 8.96 2.10
N VAL A 271 -12.67 8.12 1.11
CA VAL A 271 -11.86 6.89 1.27
C VAL A 271 -10.73 6.70 0.27
N HIS A 272 -10.63 7.54 -0.75
CA HIS A 272 -9.44 7.67 -1.59
C HIS A 272 -9.13 9.14 -1.79
N MET A 273 -7.86 9.51 -1.65
CA MET A 273 -7.43 10.90 -1.80
C MET A 273 -7.38 11.35 -3.27
N GLN A 274 -7.93 12.52 -3.53
CA GLN A 274 -7.59 13.29 -4.74
C GLN A 274 -6.10 13.68 -4.69
N PRO A 275 -5.41 13.89 -5.84
CA PRO A 275 -3.98 14.24 -5.85
C PRO A 275 -3.60 15.45 -4.99
N GLU A 276 -4.46 16.47 -4.89
CA GLU A 276 -4.27 17.63 -4.01
C GLU A 276 -4.28 17.22 -2.53
N GLN A 277 -5.15 16.28 -2.17
CA GLN A 277 -5.23 15.72 -0.83
C GLN A 277 -4.03 14.81 -0.53
N SER A 278 -3.55 14.05 -1.51
CA SER A 278 -2.32 13.24 -1.38
C SER A 278 -1.10 14.14 -1.13
N LEU A 279 -0.97 15.26 -1.85
CA LEU A 279 0.06 16.26 -1.58
C LEU A 279 -0.09 16.86 -0.18
N GLN A 280 -1.31 17.21 0.23
CA GLN A 280 -1.54 17.76 1.57
C GLN A 280 -1.24 16.75 2.68
N ALA A 281 -1.61 15.47 2.49
CA ALA A 281 -1.27 14.39 3.43
C ALA A 281 0.25 14.23 3.58
N PHE A 282 0.98 14.30 2.47
CA PHE A 282 2.45 14.31 2.46
C PHE A 282 3.04 15.47 3.30
N ILE A 283 2.53 16.68 3.10
CA ILE A 283 2.94 17.86 3.87
C ILE A 283 2.62 17.67 5.35
N ASP A 284 1.42 17.20 5.66
CA ASP A 284 0.92 17.05 7.02
C ASP A 284 1.67 15.98 7.83
N VAL A 285 2.14 14.90 7.20
CA VAL A 285 3.03 13.94 7.86
C VAL A 285 4.46 14.48 8.03
N GLY A 286 4.78 15.64 7.46
CA GLY A 286 6.13 16.21 7.47
C GLY A 286 7.08 15.38 6.62
N GLY A 287 6.63 14.91 5.46
CA GLY A 287 7.47 14.15 4.53
C GLY A 287 8.53 15.04 3.87
N ARG A 288 9.72 14.48 3.63
CA ARG A 288 10.80 15.15 2.89
C ARG A 288 10.77 14.83 1.41
N THR A 289 10.54 13.56 1.06
CA THR A 289 10.31 13.13 -0.33
C THR A 289 9.00 12.37 -0.47
N LEU A 290 8.15 12.82 -1.40
CA LEU A 290 6.92 12.15 -1.78
C LEU A 290 7.22 11.03 -2.78
N LEU A 291 6.71 9.83 -2.54
CA LEU A 291 6.69 8.75 -3.53
C LEU A 291 5.24 8.26 -3.71
N PRO A 292 4.59 8.54 -4.85
CA PRO A 292 3.19 8.17 -5.05
C PRO A 292 3.03 6.67 -5.33
N ILE A 293 2.15 6.01 -4.57
CA ILE A 293 1.75 4.60 -4.74
C ILE A 293 0.27 4.50 -5.18
N HIS A 294 -0.29 3.29 -5.28
CA HIS A 294 -1.70 3.04 -5.66
C HIS A 294 -2.08 3.48 -7.09
N ASN A 295 -1.08 3.72 -7.95
CA ASN A 295 -1.27 4.06 -9.37
C ASN A 295 -0.59 3.05 -10.31
N GLY A 296 -0.84 3.17 -11.61
CA GLY A 296 -0.04 2.52 -12.65
C GLY A 296 -0.04 0.99 -12.63
N THR A 297 -1.00 0.34 -11.96
CA THR A 297 -1.04 -1.12 -11.87
C THR A 297 -2.43 -1.70 -12.10
N PHE A 298 -3.48 -1.18 -11.49
CA PHE A 298 -4.85 -1.65 -11.68
C PHE A 298 -5.77 -0.53 -12.13
N ASP A 299 -6.83 -0.89 -12.86
CA ASP A 299 -7.91 0.00 -13.23
C ASP A 299 -9.02 -0.08 -12.16
N LEU A 300 -8.95 0.85 -11.18
CA LEU A 300 -9.79 0.85 -9.98
C LEU A 300 -10.74 2.06 -9.88
N ALA A 301 -10.70 3.01 -10.83
CA ALA A 301 -11.52 4.22 -10.78
C ALA A 301 -11.89 4.74 -12.19
N MET A 302 -12.55 5.89 -12.24
CA MET A 302 -13.05 6.51 -13.47
C MET A 302 -12.13 7.64 -13.96
N HIS A 303 -10.82 7.54 -13.76
CA HIS A 303 -9.83 8.48 -14.29
C HIS A 303 -8.90 7.79 -15.29
N VAL A 304 -8.25 8.55 -16.18
CA VAL A 304 -7.20 8.03 -17.07
C VAL A 304 -6.07 7.46 -16.21
N TRP A 305 -5.50 6.31 -16.61
CA TRP A 305 -4.55 5.57 -15.74
C TRP A 305 -3.32 6.40 -15.33
N SER A 306 -2.87 7.33 -16.19
CA SER A 306 -1.71 8.19 -15.99
C SER A 306 -2.03 9.52 -15.33
N GLU A 307 -3.31 9.92 -15.26
CA GLU A 307 -3.74 11.21 -14.70
C GLU A 307 -3.19 11.46 -13.28
N PRO A 308 -3.22 10.48 -12.35
CA PRO A 308 -2.70 10.72 -11.00
C PRO A 308 -1.21 11.11 -11.00
N LEU A 309 -0.41 10.51 -11.89
CA LEU A 309 1.02 10.80 -12.00
C LEU A 309 1.27 12.20 -12.60
N GLU A 310 0.49 12.59 -13.61
CA GLU A 310 0.57 13.94 -14.18
C GLU A 310 0.19 15.02 -13.17
N ARG A 311 -0.94 14.82 -12.47
CA ARG A 311 -1.44 15.78 -11.49
C ARG A 311 -0.49 15.93 -10.31
N ILE A 312 0.01 14.84 -9.74
CA ILE A 312 0.91 14.93 -8.58
C ILE A 312 2.26 15.55 -8.93
N VAL A 313 2.76 15.35 -10.15
CA VAL A 313 3.99 16.02 -10.64
C VAL A 313 3.79 17.54 -10.73
N ALA A 314 2.68 17.98 -11.31
CA ALA A 314 2.38 19.41 -11.41
C ALA A 314 2.20 20.05 -10.03
N LEU A 315 1.47 19.38 -9.14
CA LEU A 315 1.23 19.83 -7.77
C LEU A 315 2.53 19.89 -6.96
N ALA A 316 3.37 18.86 -7.02
CA ALA A 316 4.65 18.84 -6.32
C ALA A 316 5.60 19.95 -6.81
N ALA A 317 5.65 20.18 -8.13
CA ALA A 317 6.44 21.27 -8.70
C ALA A 317 5.94 22.66 -8.25
N ALA A 318 4.62 22.87 -8.21
CA ALA A 318 4.03 24.13 -7.76
C ALA A 318 4.25 24.39 -6.26
N ALA A 319 4.41 23.35 -5.45
CA ALA A 319 4.60 23.42 -4.01
C ALA A 319 6.07 23.28 -3.55
N ASP A 320 7.02 23.21 -4.48
CA ASP A 320 8.45 22.94 -4.22
C ASP A 320 8.69 21.68 -3.37
N VAL A 321 7.94 20.61 -3.67
CA VAL A 321 8.02 19.32 -2.99
C VAL A 321 8.93 18.37 -3.77
N ALA A 322 9.91 17.78 -3.08
CA ALA A 322 10.72 16.71 -3.65
C ALA A 322 9.83 15.48 -3.92
N LEU A 323 9.86 15.01 -5.16
CA LEU A 323 9.03 13.93 -5.66
C LEU A 323 9.93 12.86 -6.29
N ALA A 324 9.71 11.60 -5.94
CA ALA A 324 10.33 10.42 -6.54
C ALA A 324 9.28 9.57 -7.26
N THR A 325 9.45 9.34 -8.57
CA THR A 325 8.54 8.51 -9.37
C THR A 325 9.28 7.35 -10.03
N PRO A 326 9.81 6.39 -9.25
CA PRO A 326 10.52 5.25 -9.83
C PRO A 326 9.62 4.45 -10.75
N GLN A 327 10.20 3.94 -11.83
CA GLN A 327 9.60 2.87 -12.62
C GLN A 327 9.45 1.60 -11.76
N MET A 328 8.53 0.72 -12.13
CA MET A 328 8.41 -0.60 -11.50
C MET A 328 9.74 -1.35 -11.60
N GLY A 329 10.31 -1.73 -10.46
CA GLY A 329 11.60 -2.40 -10.34
C GLY A 329 12.83 -1.48 -10.30
N GLU A 330 12.66 -0.17 -10.42
CA GLU A 330 13.76 0.79 -10.25
C GLU A 330 14.14 0.94 -8.77
N ARG A 331 15.46 0.97 -8.48
CA ARG A 331 15.97 1.16 -7.13
C ARG A 331 15.90 2.63 -6.73
N VAL A 332 15.30 2.90 -5.58
CA VAL A 332 15.38 4.18 -4.87
C VAL A 332 16.26 4.01 -3.64
N ASP A 333 17.15 4.97 -3.39
CA ASP A 333 17.86 5.09 -2.12
C ASP A 333 16.99 5.89 -1.14
N LEU A 334 16.53 5.28 -0.04
CA LEU A 334 15.65 5.93 0.93
C LEU A 334 16.32 7.11 1.64
N ARG A 335 17.65 7.16 1.72
CA ARG A 335 18.37 8.29 2.33
C ARG A 335 18.60 9.44 1.36
N ARG A 336 18.60 9.15 0.05
CA ARG A 336 18.80 10.15 -1.02
C ARG A 336 17.92 9.80 -2.24
N PRO A 337 16.59 9.91 -2.13
CA PRO A 337 15.72 9.52 -3.21
C PRO A 337 15.95 10.41 -4.43
N ALA A 338 16.17 9.80 -5.60
CA ALA A 338 16.21 10.53 -6.85
C ALA A 338 14.78 10.74 -7.37
N SER A 339 14.56 11.82 -8.12
CA SER A 339 13.23 12.08 -8.69
C SER A 339 12.77 11.03 -9.70
N GLY A 340 13.70 10.33 -10.33
CA GLY A 340 13.41 9.36 -11.39
C GLY A 340 12.96 10.03 -12.69
N GLN A 341 12.49 9.22 -13.63
CA GLN A 341 11.95 9.69 -14.90
C GLN A 341 10.41 9.70 -14.90
N ARG A 342 9.82 10.48 -15.80
CA ARG A 342 8.38 10.43 -16.10
C ARG A 342 8.06 9.23 -17.00
N TRP A 343 8.33 8.02 -16.52
CA TRP A 343 8.28 6.77 -17.30
C TRP A 343 6.93 6.51 -17.97
N TRP A 344 5.83 7.04 -17.43
CA TRP A 344 4.50 6.91 -18.01
C TRP A 344 4.30 7.74 -19.29
N ARG A 345 5.15 8.76 -19.54
CA ARG A 345 5.15 9.59 -20.76
C ARG A 345 5.82 8.91 -21.97
N THR A 346 6.16 7.64 -21.85
CA THR A 346 6.70 6.83 -22.96
C THR A 346 5.59 6.23 -23.83
N LEU A 347 4.32 6.30 -23.41
CA LEU A 347 3.19 5.76 -24.14
C LEU A 347 2.51 6.83 -25.02
N PRO A 348 1.95 6.47 -26.19
CA PRO A 348 1.35 7.45 -27.11
C PRO A 348 0.21 8.28 -26.51
N GLU A 349 -0.66 7.66 -25.71
CA GLU A 349 -1.82 8.34 -25.13
C GLU A 349 -1.46 9.37 -24.04
N THR A 350 -0.29 9.23 -23.42
CA THR A 350 0.18 10.16 -22.38
C THR A 350 0.95 11.34 -22.96
N LEU A 351 1.51 11.19 -24.17
CA LEU A 351 2.11 12.28 -24.93
C LEU A 351 1.08 13.32 -25.39
N ALA A 352 -0.18 12.90 -25.61
CA ALA A 352 -1.27 13.78 -26.04
C ALA A 352 -1.89 14.64 -24.92
N LEU A 353 -1.56 14.34 -23.65
CA LEU A 353 -2.04 15.07 -22.47
C LEU A 353 -0.97 16.00 -21.87
N ALA A 354 0.23 16.06 -22.47
CA ALA A 354 1.25 17.02 -22.10
C ALA A 354 0.84 18.42 -22.61
N PRO A 355 0.82 19.45 -21.74
CA PRO A 355 0.52 20.82 -22.15
C PRO A 355 1.55 21.38 -23.14
#